data_AF-A0A0G0ZHE0-F1
#
_entry.id   AF-A0A0G0ZHE0-F1
#
_cell.length_a   1.000
_cell.length_b   1.000
_cell.length_c   1.000
_cell.angle_alpha   90.00
_cell.angle_beta   90.00
_cell.angle_gamma   90.00
#
_symmetry.space_group_name_H-M   'P 1'
#
loop_
_entity.id
_entity.type
_entity.pdbx_description
1 polymer ?
#
loop_
_entity_poly.entity_id
_entity_poly.type
_entity_poly.pdbx_seq_one_letter_code
_entity_poly.pdbx_strand_id
1 'polypeptide(L)'
;MVFKLPKPMECRECGSNNAIFHRIVYADIIISSVFNLLFTRWSLMNWLFFQIHSYEHLVTPHFIRACLQTGLAKKQIEVDSDVSILAGMLWKEANKRGLNVWEFRLFGLPRNIYIAEFPNGKRITYEGIPLPQKIKHQVKWIDDKDALKKHFIKYGFPVAKGSSVITKRGAMQVFKNLETPVIVKPRHGSGSRHTTLHITDENELVRAFFIATKISPSVIVEEELVGAVYRATVVDGKLVATLRRNQPYVIGDGVSTIQELVDEANKHPARTGPYFSKIKIDDSAINEEARDISSKSELECGWHDCRCL
;
A
#
# COMPACT_ATOMS: atom_id res chain seq x y z
N MET A 1 28.32 4.45 15.57
CA MET A 1 27.11 5.28 15.58
C MET A 1 26.04 4.62 14.73
N VAL A 2 24.92 4.18 15.29
CA VAL A 2 23.79 3.71 14.50
C VAL A 2 23.10 4.93 13.92
N PHE A 3 23.27 5.18 12.63
CA PHE A 3 22.63 6.30 11.95
C PHE A 3 21.12 6.05 11.90
N LYS A 4 20.36 6.69 12.79
CA LYS A 4 18.90 6.64 12.76
C LYS A 4 18.41 7.65 11.73
N LEU A 5 17.70 7.17 10.70
CA LEU A 5 17.06 8.04 9.73
C LEU A 5 16.02 8.93 10.44
N PRO A 6 15.83 10.17 9.97
CA PRO A 6 14.79 11.04 10.50
C PRO A 6 13.42 10.38 10.31
N LYS A 7 12.54 10.54 11.29
CA LYS A 7 11.14 10.09 11.18
C LYS A 7 10.31 11.16 10.45
N PRO A 8 9.34 10.76 9.61
CA PRO A 8 8.43 11.70 8.98
C PRO A 8 7.52 12.34 10.04
N MET A 9 7.13 13.60 9.79
CA MET A 9 6.16 14.29 10.64
C MET A 9 4.80 13.59 10.58
N GLU A 10 4.10 13.56 11.71
CA GLU A 10 2.74 13.00 11.76
C GLU A 10 1.81 13.78 10.84
N CYS A 11 0.94 13.05 10.13
CA CYS A 11 -0.04 13.62 9.23
C CYS A 11 -1.34 12.84 9.35
N ARG A 12 -2.44 13.56 9.62
CA ARG A 12 -3.79 13.00 9.70
C ARG A 12 -4.16 12.19 8.45
N GLU A 13 -3.90 12.75 7.28
CA GLU A 13 -4.21 12.13 5.97
C GLU A 13 -3.36 10.90 5.64
N CYS A 14 -2.23 10.70 6.33
CA CYS A 14 -1.43 9.49 6.17
C CYS A 14 -1.95 8.32 7.04
N GLY A 15 -2.82 8.60 8.01
CA GLY A 15 -3.28 7.63 9.00
C GLY A 15 -2.26 7.34 10.11
N SER A 16 -2.74 6.74 11.19
CA SER A 16 -1.92 6.37 12.36
C SER A 16 -0.75 5.47 11.96
N ASN A 17 0.48 5.84 12.38
CA ASN A 17 1.72 5.07 12.20
C ASN A 17 2.13 4.81 10.74
N ASN A 18 1.65 5.61 9.78
CA ASN A 18 1.95 5.40 8.37
C ASN A 18 2.38 6.69 7.65
N ALA A 19 2.89 7.67 8.43
CA ALA A 19 3.42 8.93 7.94
C ALA A 19 4.59 8.73 6.96
N ILE A 20 4.69 9.61 5.96
CA ILE A 20 5.73 9.60 4.94
C ILE A 20 6.29 11.01 4.71
N PHE A 21 7.48 11.11 4.14
CA PHE A 21 8.03 12.40 3.72
C PHE A 21 7.37 12.86 2.42
N HIS A 22 6.29 13.63 2.52
CA HIS A 22 5.45 14.04 1.37
C HIS A 22 6.27 14.59 0.20
N ARG A 23 7.19 15.53 0.47
CA ARG A 23 8.02 16.18 -0.57
C ARG A 23 8.95 15.21 -1.28
N ILE A 24 9.51 14.25 -0.55
CA ILE A 24 10.42 13.24 -1.11
C ILE A 24 9.63 12.31 -2.03
N VAL A 25 8.48 11.81 -1.55
CA VAL A 25 7.59 10.95 -2.34
C VAL A 25 7.07 11.67 -3.58
N TYR A 26 6.68 12.93 -3.44
CA TYR A 26 6.23 13.74 -4.56
C TYR A 26 7.34 13.94 -5.61
N ALA A 27 8.56 14.27 -5.17
CA ALA A 27 9.72 14.42 -6.05
C ALA A 27 10.09 13.10 -6.75
N ASP A 28 10.07 11.98 -6.02
CA ASP A 28 10.33 10.64 -6.56
C ASP A 28 9.35 10.29 -7.70
N ILE A 29 8.06 10.57 -7.53
CA ILE A 29 7.06 10.34 -8.59
C ILE A 29 7.34 11.21 -9.83
N ILE A 30 7.71 12.48 -9.64
CA ILE A 30 8.06 13.36 -10.76
C ILE A 30 9.30 12.86 -11.48
N ILE A 31 10.36 12.57 -10.73
CA ILE A 31 11.63 12.06 -11.27
C ILE A 31 11.36 10.78 -12.06
N SER A 32 10.65 9.82 -11.47
CA SER A 32 10.27 8.57 -12.13
C SER A 32 9.44 8.80 -13.39
N SER A 33 8.53 9.77 -13.40
CA SER A 33 7.71 10.11 -14.58
C SER A 33 8.56 10.70 -15.71
N VAL A 34 9.50 11.59 -15.39
CA VAL A 34 10.45 12.17 -16.36
C VAL A 34 11.36 11.09 -16.93
N PHE A 35 11.93 10.24 -16.07
CA PHE A 35 12.75 9.12 -16.52
C PHE A 35 11.95 8.18 -17.43
N ASN A 36 10.73 7.79 -17.05
CA ASN A 36 9.88 6.96 -17.90
C ASN A 36 9.62 7.58 -19.27
N LEU A 37 9.40 8.89 -19.36
CA LEU A 37 9.22 9.59 -20.63
C LEU A 37 10.49 9.58 -21.49
N LEU A 38 11.65 9.83 -20.88
CA LEU A 38 12.95 9.80 -21.55
C LEU A 38 13.27 8.40 -22.06
N PHE A 39 13.09 7.37 -21.22
CA PHE A 39 13.31 5.98 -21.58
C PHE A 39 12.36 5.52 -22.67
N THR A 40 11.04 5.75 -22.56
CA THR A 40 10.09 5.30 -23.58
C THR A 40 10.28 5.95 -24.94
N ARG A 41 10.80 7.19 -25.02
CA ARG A 41 10.99 7.91 -26.29
C ARG A 41 12.37 7.74 -26.91
N TRP A 42 13.44 7.55 -26.13
CA TRP A 42 14.80 7.49 -26.65
C TRP A 42 15.34 6.06 -26.68
N SER A 43 15.43 5.51 -27.89
CA SER A 43 15.96 4.16 -28.14
C SER A 43 17.37 3.95 -27.58
N LEU A 44 18.22 4.98 -27.64
CA LEU A 44 19.59 4.94 -27.09
C LEU A 44 19.60 4.78 -25.56
N MET A 45 18.72 5.48 -24.84
CA MET A 45 18.64 5.37 -23.38
C MET A 45 18.05 4.02 -22.95
N ASN A 46 17.05 3.51 -23.68
CA ASN A 46 16.56 2.14 -23.46
C ASN A 46 17.66 1.10 -23.72
N TRP A 47 18.46 1.28 -24.77
CA TRP A 47 19.57 0.40 -25.08
C TRP A 47 20.67 0.48 -24.00
N LEU A 48 21.10 1.68 -23.59
CA LEU A 48 22.06 1.88 -22.50
C LEU A 48 21.57 1.25 -21.19
N PHE A 49 20.31 1.42 -20.83
CA PHE A 49 19.72 0.83 -19.64
C PHE A 49 19.63 -0.70 -19.74
N PHE A 50 19.26 -1.22 -20.92
CA PHE A 50 19.30 -2.66 -21.18
C PHE A 50 20.72 -3.21 -21.03
N GLN A 51 21.74 -2.51 -21.52
CA GLN A 51 23.13 -2.89 -21.29
C GLN A 51 23.46 -2.89 -19.79
N ILE A 52 23.17 -1.80 -19.07
CA ILE A 52 23.42 -1.70 -17.62
C ILE A 52 22.74 -2.84 -16.84
N HIS A 53 21.46 -3.12 -17.11
CA HIS A 53 20.75 -4.25 -16.50
C HIS A 53 21.31 -5.61 -16.91
N SER A 54 21.78 -5.76 -18.16
CA SER A 54 22.42 -6.99 -18.63
C SER A 54 23.71 -7.29 -17.86
N TYR A 55 24.43 -6.25 -17.44
CA TYR A 55 25.64 -6.38 -16.61
C TYR A 55 25.36 -6.37 -15.10
N GLU A 56 24.16 -5.99 -14.65
CA GLU A 56 23.80 -5.94 -13.22
C GLU A 56 23.96 -7.31 -12.54
N HIS A 57 23.56 -8.40 -13.20
CA HIS A 57 23.78 -9.75 -12.70
C HIS A 57 25.27 -10.09 -12.47
N LEU A 58 26.18 -9.48 -13.24
CA LEU A 58 27.62 -9.72 -13.13
C LEU A 58 28.25 -8.83 -12.05
N VAL A 59 27.87 -7.55 -12.00
CA VAL A 59 28.48 -6.54 -11.10
C VAL A 59 27.92 -6.64 -9.67
N THR A 60 26.61 -6.81 -9.52
CA THR A 60 25.93 -6.76 -8.22
C THR A 60 26.44 -7.80 -7.21
N PRO A 61 26.71 -9.07 -7.59
CA PRO A 61 27.28 -10.03 -6.65
C PRO A 61 28.67 -9.63 -6.13
N HIS A 62 29.50 -9.03 -6.99
CA HIS A 62 30.84 -8.55 -6.63
C HIS A 62 30.75 -7.34 -5.69
N PHE A 63 29.85 -6.40 -5.98
CA PHE A 63 29.57 -5.26 -5.12
C PHE A 63 29.08 -5.71 -3.73
N ILE A 64 28.09 -6.60 -3.67
CA ILE A 64 27.57 -7.15 -2.40
C ILE A 64 28.71 -7.81 -1.60
N ARG A 65 29.53 -8.62 -2.27
CA ARG A 65 30.67 -9.30 -1.63
C ARG A 65 31.69 -8.29 -1.09
N ALA A 66 32.03 -7.28 -1.88
CA ALA A 66 32.94 -6.21 -1.45
C ALA A 66 32.37 -5.47 -0.23
N CYS A 67 31.10 -5.07 -0.25
CA CYS A 67 30.47 -4.40 0.90
C CYS A 67 30.44 -5.27 2.16
N LEU A 68 30.23 -6.58 2.03
CA LEU A 68 30.28 -7.51 3.16
C LEU A 68 31.72 -7.66 3.70
N GLN A 69 32.72 -7.73 2.81
CA GLN A 69 34.14 -7.85 3.19
C GLN A 69 34.70 -6.59 3.84
N THR A 70 34.29 -5.41 3.36
CA THR A 70 34.71 -4.12 3.93
C THR A 70 33.92 -3.72 5.18
N GLY A 71 32.93 -4.52 5.59
CA GLY A 71 32.07 -4.24 6.74
C GLY A 71 31.04 -3.12 6.53
N LEU A 72 30.94 -2.58 5.30
CA LEU A 72 29.94 -1.60 4.91
C LEU A 72 28.53 -2.20 4.90
N ALA A 73 28.40 -3.51 4.70
CA ALA A 73 27.15 -4.24 4.78
C ALA A 73 27.23 -5.35 5.83
N LYS A 74 26.06 -5.71 6.38
CA LYS A 74 25.91 -6.83 7.32
C LYS A 74 24.91 -7.85 6.78
N LYS A 75 25.23 -9.12 7.05
CA LYS A 75 24.32 -10.25 6.87
C LYS A 75 23.49 -10.38 8.14
N GLN A 76 22.21 -10.03 8.05
CA GLN A 76 21.26 -10.29 9.13
C GLN A 76 20.69 -11.69 8.93
N ILE A 77 20.92 -12.59 9.88
CA ILE A 77 20.55 -14.03 9.77
C ILE A 77 19.28 -14.34 10.58
N GLU A 78 18.95 -13.48 11.55
CA GLU A 78 17.77 -13.61 12.39
C GLU A 78 16.77 -12.48 12.11
N VAL A 79 15.48 -12.80 12.24
CA VAL A 79 14.39 -11.84 12.10
C VAL A 79 14.35 -10.96 13.35
N ASP A 80 14.64 -9.67 13.20
CA ASP A 80 14.51 -8.67 14.27
C ASP A 80 13.24 -7.82 14.12
N SER A 81 13.10 -6.79 14.96
CA SER A 81 11.94 -5.90 14.98
C SER A 81 11.82 -4.98 13.76
N ASP A 82 12.90 -4.79 13.01
CA ASP A 82 12.92 -3.88 11.86
C ASP A 82 12.46 -4.58 10.57
N VAL A 83 12.40 -5.91 10.57
CA VAL A 83 11.87 -6.72 9.48
C VAL A 83 10.34 -6.65 9.46
N SER A 84 9.76 -6.40 8.29
CA SER A 84 8.29 -6.44 8.14
C SER A 84 7.73 -7.81 8.52
N ILE A 85 6.55 -7.82 9.15
CA ILE A 85 5.91 -9.05 9.67
C ILE A 85 5.79 -10.11 8.57
N LEU A 86 5.34 -9.73 7.38
CA LEU A 86 5.17 -10.62 6.24
C LEU A 86 6.50 -11.24 5.80
N ALA A 87 7.54 -10.42 5.66
CA ALA A 87 8.87 -10.92 5.30
C ALA A 87 9.43 -11.84 6.39
N GLY A 88 9.23 -11.49 7.67
CA GLY A 88 9.63 -12.32 8.80
C GLY A 88 8.91 -13.68 8.82
N MET A 89 7.63 -13.73 8.47
CA MET A 89 6.89 -15.00 8.33
C MET A 89 7.45 -15.86 7.20
N LEU A 90 7.66 -15.27 6.02
CA LEU A 90 8.23 -15.97 4.86
C LEU A 90 9.63 -16.50 5.16
N TRP A 91 10.46 -15.69 5.83
CA TRP A 91 11.80 -16.05 6.25
C TRP A 91 11.77 -17.25 7.22
N LYS A 92 10.98 -17.17 8.30
CA LYS A 92 10.87 -18.25 9.28
C LYS A 92 10.40 -19.57 8.64
N GLU A 93 9.41 -19.50 7.76
CA GLU A 93 8.91 -20.67 7.03
C GLU A 93 9.94 -21.22 6.05
N ALA A 94 10.72 -20.37 5.38
CA ALA A 94 11.80 -20.79 4.49
C ALA A 94 12.91 -21.51 5.26
N ASN A 95 13.35 -20.95 6.40
CA ASN A 95 14.33 -21.58 7.28
C ASN A 95 13.84 -22.95 7.78
N LYS A 96 12.55 -23.07 8.16
CA LYS A 96 11.93 -24.35 8.55
C LYS A 96 11.98 -25.40 7.44
N ARG A 97 11.98 -24.97 6.17
CA ARG A 97 12.11 -25.84 4.98
C ARG A 97 13.56 -26.10 4.57
N GLY A 98 14.54 -25.69 5.38
CA GLY A 98 15.96 -25.89 5.12
C GLY A 98 16.57 -24.91 4.09
N LEU A 99 15.88 -23.81 3.79
CA LEU A 99 16.44 -22.71 2.99
C LEU A 99 17.19 -21.77 3.92
N ASN A 100 18.42 -21.39 3.58
CA ASN A 100 19.16 -20.40 4.35
C ASN A 100 18.77 -19.00 3.87
N VAL A 101 17.91 -18.32 4.62
CA VAL A 101 17.46 -16.97 4.30
C VAL A 101 18.15 -15.94 5.17
N TRP A 102 18.54 -14.82 4.57
CA TRP A 102 19.16 -13.70 5.26
C TRP A 102 18.85 -12.36 4.59
N GLU A 103 18.87 -11.27 5.36
CA GLU A 103 18.69 -9.91 4.86
C GLU A 103 20.05 -9.23 4.67
N PHE A 104 20.21 -8.56 3.52
CA PHE A 104 21.34 -7.69 3.23
C PHE A 104 21.07 -6.28 3.77
N ARG A 105 21.88 -5.82 4.72
CA ARG A 105 21.78 -4.47 5.31
C ARG A 105 23.00 -3.64 4.99
N LEU A 106 22.85 -2.71 4.05
CA LEU A 106 23.88 -1.71 3.76
C LEU A 106 23.88 -0.63 4.86
N PHE A 107 25.04 -0.33 5.43
CA PHE A 107 25.22 0.53 6.61
C PHE A 107 24.39 0.11 7.83
N GLY A 108 24.00 -1.16 7.90
CA GLY A 108 23.13 -1.68 8.96
C GLY A 108 21.65 -1.26 8.83
N LEU A 109 21.25 -0.63 7.73
CA LEU A 109 19.88 -0.19 7.53
C LEU A 109 19.04 -1.33 6.91
N PRO A 110 17.82 -1.59 7.43
CA PRO A 110 16.89 -2.51 6.80
C PRO A 110 16.48 -1.96 5.43
N ARG A 111 16.53 -2.83 4.42
CA ARG A 111 16.21 -2.49 3.03
C ARG A 111 15.23 -3.48 2.40
N ASN A 112 14.76 -4.47 3.18
CA ASN A 112 13.89 -5.54 2.70
C ASN A 112 14.51 -6.33 1.53
N ILE A 113 15.84 -6.37 1.41
CA ILE A 113 16.56 -7.14 0.39
C ILE A 113 16.96 -8.46 1.02
N TYR A 114 16.32 -9.54 0.57
CA TYR A 114 16.53 -10.88 1.10
C TYR A 114 17.23 -11.77 0.09
N ILE A 115 18.07 -12.65 0.62
CA ILE A 115 18.76 -13.69 -0.14
C ILE A 115 18.36 -15.02 0.46
N ALA A 116 17.80 -15.90 -0.38
CA ALA A 116 17.50 -17.28 -0.01
C ALA A 116 18.44 -18.23 -0.77
N GLU A 117 19.14 -19.06 -0.01
CA GLU A 117 20.06 -20.07 -0.52
C GLU A 117 19.43 -21.45 -0.36
N PHE A 118 19.36 -22.19 -1.47
CA PHE A 118 18.81 -23.53 -1.54
C PHE A 118 19.91 -24.57 -1.25
N PRO A 119 19.54 -25.77 -0.76
CA PRO A 119 20.50 -26.85 -0.50
C PRO A 119 21.34 -27.26 -1.71
N ASN A 120 20.81 -27.08 -2.92
CA ASN A 120 21.52 -27.35 -4.18
C ASN A 120 22.49 -26.23 -4.61
N GLY A 121 22.73 -25.23 -3.75
CA GLY A 121 23.61 -24.09 -4.02
C GLY A 121 22.95 -22.97 -4.84
N LYS A 122 21.72 -23.14 -5.33
CA LYS A 122 20.98 -22.07 -6.02
C LYS A 122 20.69 -20.92 -5.05
N ARG A 123 20.79 -19.68 -5.53
CA ARG A 123 20.44 -18.49 -4.76
C ARG A 123 19.39 -17.66 -5.49
N ILE A 124 18.49 -17.06 -4.72
CA ILE A 124 17.56 -16.05 -5.23
C ILE A 124 17.64 -14.79 -4.36
N THR A 125 17.53 -13.64 -5.02
CA THR A 125 17.47 -12.33 -4.37
C THR A 125 16.13 -11.68 -4.67
N TYR A 126 15.45 -11.22 -3.62
CA TYR A 126 14.13 -10.61 -3.74
C TYR A 126 13.96 -9.45 -2.76
N GLU A 127 13.03 -8.56 -3.08
CA GLU A 127 12.63 -7.43 -2.24
C GLU A 127 11.24 -7.68 -1.68
N GLY A 128 11.08 -7.66 -0.35
CA GLY A 128 9.80 -7.93 0.30
C GLY A 128 9.32 -9.38 0.10
N ILE A 129 8.51 -9.61 -0.94
CA ILE A 129 7.91 -10.92 -1.29
C ILE A 129 8.65 -11.49 -2.51
N PRO A 130 9.02 -12.79 -2.53
CA PRO A 130 9.65 -13.39 -3.70
C PRO A 130 8.68 -13.41 -4.89
N LEU A 131 9.04 -12.72 -5.96
CA LEU A 131 8.33 -12.77 -7.25
C LEU A 131 8.99 -13.81 -8.18
N PRO A 132 8.20 -14.53 -8.99
CA PRO A 132 8.75 -15.41 -10.03
C PRO A 132 9.65 -14.62 -10.99
N GLN A 133 10.85 -15.15 -11.30
CA GLN A 133 11.84 -14.46 -12.13
C GLN A 133 11.30 -14.06 -13.51
N LYS A 134 10.41 -14.86 -14.10
CA LYS A 134 9.75 -14.57 -15.37
C LYS A 134 8.88 -13.30 -15.34
N ILE A 135 8.36 -12.92 -14.17
CA ILE A 135 7.39 -11.83 -13.99
C ILE A 135 8.07 -10.55 -13.50
N LYS A 136 9.28 -10.63 -12.92
CA LYS A 136 9.97 -9.52 -12.24
C LYS A 136 10.11 -8.24 -13.09
N HIS A 137 10.24 -8.38 -14.41
CA HIS A 137 10.36 -7.25 -15.34
C HIS A 137 9.04 -6.83 -16.01
N GLN A 138 7.96 -7.60 -15.82
CA GLN A 138 6.72 -7.47 -16.60
C GLN A 138 5.58 -6.69 -15.90
N VAL A 139 5.71 -6.37 -14.60
CA VAL A 139 4.61 -5.79 -13.79
C VAL A 139 4.91 -4.39 -13.22
N LYS A 140 5.86 -3.63 -13.80
CA LYS A 140 6.14 -2.25 -13.36
C LYS A 140 4.91 -1.32 -13.36
N TRP A 141 3.88 -1.64 -14.14
CA TRP A 141 2.64 -0.88 -14.26
C TRP A 141 1.62 -1.17 -13.15
N ILE A 142 1.81 -2.21 -12.34
CA ILE A 142 0.79 -2.65 -11.36
C ILE A 142 0.59 -1.65 -10.21
N ASP A 143 1.65 -0.91 -9.85
CA ASP A 143 1.62 0.11 -8.80
C ASP A 143 1.09 1.47 -9.30
N ASP A 144 0.94 1.63 -10.62
CA ASP A 144 0.26 2.76 -11.23
C ASP A 144 -1.23 2.43 -11.40
N LYS A 145 -2.06 3.02 -10.54
CA LYS A 145 -3.50 2.76 -10.53
C LYS A 145 -4.20 3.09 -11.87
N ASP A 146 -3.72 4.08 -12.62
CA ASP A 146 -4.29 4.43 -13.93
C ASP A 146 -3.91 3.39 -15.00
N ALA A 147 -2.64 2.96 -15.01
CA ALA A 147 -2.19 1.91 -15.92
C ALA A 147 -2.85 0.56 -15.61
N LEU A 148 -2.96 0.20 -14.33
CA LEU A 148 -3.68 -0.98 -13.84
C LEU A 148 -5.12 -1.00 -14.34
N LYS A 149 -5.85 0.11 -14.14
CA LYS A 149 -7.25 0.26 -14.56
C LYS A 149 -7.41 0.06 -16.07
N LYS A 150 -6.56 0.67 -16.89
CA LYS A 150 -6.57 0.50 -18.35
C LYS A 150 -6.32 -0.95 -18.77
N HIS A 151 -5.42 -1.65 -18.10
CA HIS A 151 -5.19 -3.09 -18.37
C HIS A 151 -6.43 -3.90 -18.00
N PHE A 152 -7.05 -3.63 -16.85
CA PHE A 152 -8.23 -4.37 -16.40
C PHE A 152 -9.40 -4.20 -17.36
N ILE A 153 -9.67 -2.97 -17.81
CA ILE A 153 -10.68 -2.70 -18.85
C ILE A 153 -10.38 -3.48 -20.14
N LYS A 154 -9.12 -3.47 -20.59
CA LYS A 154 -8.71 -4.20 -21.81
C LYS A 154 -8.98 -5.70 -21.73
N TYR A 155 -8.86 -6.29 -20.54
CA TYR A 155 -9.16 -7.70 -20.30
C TYR A 155 -10.61 -7.97 -19.88
N GLY A 156 -11.49 -6.96 -19.89
CA GLY A 156 -12.91 -7.11 -19.58
C GLY A 156 -13.24 -7.20 -18.09
N PHE A 157 -12.31 -6.83 -17.20
CA PHE A 157 -12.59 -6.77 -15.77
C PHE A 157 -13.43 -5.53 -15.44
N PRO A 158 -14.45 -5.66 -14.56
CA PRO A 158 -15.20 -4.51 -14.08
C PRO A 158 -14.30 -3.61 -13.24
N VAL A 159 -14.38 -2.30 -13.48
CA VAL A 159 -13.68 -1.28 -12.72
C VAL A 159 -14.62 -0.11 -12.46
N ALA A 160 -14.40 0.64 -11.37
CA ALA A 160 -15.16 1.86 -11.09
C ALA A 160 -15.01 2.86 -12.25
N LYS A 161 -16.07 3.57 -12.66
CA LYS A 161 -15.92 4.63 -13.67
C LYS A 161 -15.16 5.81 -13.08
N GLY A 162 -14.34 6.46 -13.90
CA GLY A 162 -13.51 7.57 -13.43
C GLY A 162 -12.19 7.65 -14.16
N SER A 163 -11.40 8.68 -13.88
CA SER A 163 -10.18 9.00 -14.62
C SER A 163 -9.12 9.67 -13.76
N SER A 164 -7.87 9.54 -14.22
CA SER A 164 -6.73 10.26 -13.66
C SER A 164 -6.71 11.71 -14.17
N VAL A 165 -6.47 12.66 -13.27
CA VAL A 165 -6.45 14.09 -13.53
C VAL A 165 -5.27 14.75 -12.83
N ILE A 166 -4.78 15.85 -13.42
CA ILE A 166 -3.63 16.64 -12.91
C ILE A 166 -4.09 18.01 -12.40
N THR A 167 -5.27 18.47 -12.84
CA THR A 167 -5.77 19.82 -12.53
C THR A 167 -7.12 19.76 -11.83
N LYS A 168 -7.38 20.76 -10.98
CA LYS A 168 -8.69 20.97 -10.34
C LYS A 168 -9.82 21.00 -11.38
N ARG A 169 -9.62 21.72 -12.48
CA ARG A 169 -10.60 21.81 -13.58
C ARG A 169 -10.89 20.44 -14.19
N GLY A 170 -9.86 19.62 -14.40
CA GLY A 170 -10.01 18.26 -14.87
C GLY A 170 -10.80 17.39 -13.88
N ALA A 171 -10.51 17.51 -12.58
CA ALA A 171 -11.27 16.82 -11.54
C ALA A 171 -12.77 17.17 -11.57
N MET A 172 -13.09 18.46 -11.67
CA MET A 172 -14.48 18.93 -11.79
C MET A 172 -15.17 18.39 -13.04
N GLN A 173 -14.47 18.36 -14.18
CA GLN A 173 -15.02 17.83 -15.42
C GLN A 173 -15.30 16.33 -15.32
N VAL A 174 -14.40 15.56 -14.70
CA VAL A 174 -14.62 14.13 -14.46
C VAL A 174 -15.82 13.93 -13.53
N PHE A 175 -15.84 14.63 -12.39
CA PHE A 175 -16.91 14.54 -11.40
C PHE A 175 -18.31 14.74 -11.98
N LYS A 176 -18.50 15.73 -12.88
CA LYS A 176 -19.79 15.99 -13.55
C LYS A 176 -20.32 14.83 -14.40
N ASN A 177 -19.45 13.87 -14.76
CA ASN A 177 -19.82 12.71 -15.57
C ASN A 177 -19.91 11.42 -14.75
N LEU A 178 -19.74 11.48 -13.43
CA LEU A 178 -19.80 10.33 -12.53
C LEU A 178 -21.05 10.38 -11.66
N GLU A 179 -21.49 9.21 -11.24
CA GLU A 179 -22.50 9.07 -10.19
C GLU A 179 -21.86 9.33 -8.82
N THR A 180 -22.56 10.06 -7.94
CA THR A 180 -22.14 10.30 -6.56
C THR A 180 -22.64 9.18 -5.64
N PRO A 181 -21.92 8.86 -4.54
CA PRO A 181 -20.67 9.48 -4.12
C PRO A 181 -19.45 9.05 -4.96
N VAL A 182 -18.43 9.91 -4.98
CA VAL A 182 -17.14 9.61 -5.61
C VAL A 182 -16.03 9.50 -4.56
N ILE A 183 -14.92 8.91 -4.97
CA ILE A 183 -13.67 8.89 -4.22
C ILE A 183 -12.58 9.66 -4.98
N VAL A 184 -11.69 10.30 -4.22
CA VAL A 184 -10.47 10.90 -4.74
C VAL A 184 -9.27 10.30 -4.04
N LYS A 185 -8.31 9.80 -4.82
CA LYS A 185 -7.08 9.20 -4.30
C LYS A 185 -5.86 9.57 -5.13
N PRO A 186 -4.65 9.59 -4.54
CA PRO A 186 -3.42 9.74 -5.29
C PRO A 186 -3.26 8.59 -6.30
N ARG A 187 -2.82 8.90 -7.53
CA ARG A 187 -2.56 7.87 -8.56
C ARG A 187 -1.52 6.86 -8.06
N HIS A 188 -0.45 7.37 -7.47
CA HIS A 188 0.64 6.57 -6.92
C HIS A 188 0.53 6.44 -5.40
N GLY A 189 1.09 5.37 -4.84
CA GLY A 189 1.13 5.15 -3.40
C GLY A 189 0.09 4.17 -2.87
N SER A 190 0.24 3.83 -1.59
CA SER A 190 -0.43 2.70 -0.94
C SER A 190 -1.03 3.10 0.42
N GLY A 191 -1.81 2.17 1.02
CA GLY A 191 -2.29 2.30 2.39
C GLY A 191 -3.37 3.37 2.59
N SER A 192 -4.16 3.67 1.55
CA SER A 192 -5.25 4.66 1.58
C SER A 192 -4.82 6.08 2.03
N ARG A 193 -3.52 6.40 1.96
CA ARG A 193 -3.02 7.74 2.31
C ARG A 193 -3.64 8.79 1.40
N HIS A 194 -4.07 9.90 1.99
CA HIS A 194 -4.63 11.06 1.30
C HIS A 194 -5.79 10.68 0.35
N THR A 195 -6.53 9.63 0.73
CA THR A 195 -7.72 9.18 0.02
C THR A 195 -8.93 9.74 0.74
N THR A 196 -9.83 10.38 0.01
CA THR A 196 -11.08 10.92 0.52
C THR A 196 -12.23 10.16 -0.14
N LEU A 197 -13.17 9.71 0.69
CA LEU A 197 -14.37 8.96 0.31
C LEU A 197 -15.61 9.83 0.50
N HIS A 198 -16.77 9.35 0.08
CA HIS A 198 -18.08 9.95 0.33
C HIS A 198 -18.23 11.37 -0.23
N ILE A 199 -17.54 11.67 -1.35
CA ILE A 199 -17.58 13.01 -1.95
C ILE A 199 -18.87 13.12 -2.76
N THR A 200 -19.74 14.03 -2.34
CA THR A 200 -21.06 14.22 -2.97
C THR A 200 -21.21 15.58 -3.64
N ASP A 201 -20.33 16.54 -3.33
CA ASP A 201 -20.38 17.89 -3.88
C ASP A 201 -19.03 18.40 -4.42
N GLU A 202 -19.08 19.48 -5.21
CA GLU A 202 -17.89 20.07 -5.84
C GLU A 202 -16.90 20.68 -4.83
N ASN A 203 -17.37 21.20 -3.68
CA ASN A 203 -16.48 21.76 -2.66
C ASN A 203 -15.68 20.65 -1.97
N GLU A 204 -16.32 19.54 -1.64
CA GLU A 204 -15.67 18.32 -1.14
C GLU A 204 -14.65 17.79 -2.14
N LEU A 205 -15.02 17.72 -3.42
CA LEU A 205 -14.12 17.29 -4.49
C LEU A 205 -12.85 18.15 -4.54
N VAL A 206 -13.00 19.48 -4.47
CA VAL A 206 -11.87 20.41 -4.51
C VAL A 206 -10.96 20.21 -3.29
N ARG A 207 -11.54 20.07 -2.09
CA ARG A 207 -10.76 19.77 -0.88
C ARG A 207 -9.99 18.46 -1.02
N ALA A 208 -10.67 17.40 -1.47
CA ALA A 208 -10.08 16.08 -1.67
C ALA A 208 -8.95 16.07 -2.72
N PHE A 209 -9.13 16.82 -3.82
CA PHE A 209 -8.10 17.03 -4.83
C PHE A 209 -6.83 17.63 -4.22
N PHE A 210 -6.96 18.68 -3.40
CA PHE A 210 -5.80 19.29 -2.73
C PHE A 210 -5.17 18.39 -1.67
N ILE A 211 -5.94 17.54 -1.00
CA ILE A 211 -5.40 16.53 -0.08
C ILE A 211 -4.53 15.53 -0.85
N ALA A 212 -5.07 14.91 -1.90
CA ALA A 212 -4.38 13.90 -2.68
C ALA A 212 -3.12 14.45 -3.39
N THR A 213 -3.18 15.69 -3.90
CA THR A 213 -2.06 16.32 -4.60
C THR A 213 -0.85 16.64 -3.71
N LYS A 214 -1.00 16.64 -2.37
CA LYS A 214 0.14 16.80 -1.45
C LYS A 214 1.21 15.72 -1.62
N ILE A 215 0.83 14.53 -2.08
CA ILE A 215 1.76 13.39 -2.21
C ILE A 215 1.85 12.81 -3.62
N SER A 216 1.03 13.26 -4.57
CA SER A 216 1.13 12.83 -5.96
C SER A 216 0.75 13.94 -6.94
N PRO A 217 1.50 14.14 -8.04
CA PRO A 217 1.19 15.17 -9.05
C PRO A 217 -0.08 14.87 -9.85
N SER A 218 -0.62 13.66 -9.75
CA SER A 218 -1.88 13.26 -10.39
C SER A 218 -2.74 12.47 -9.42
N VAL A 219 -4.04 12.62 -9.57
CA VAL A 219 -5.05 12.00 -8.69
C VAL A 219 -6.06 11.26 -9.54
N ILE A 220 -6.72 10.27 -8.96
CA ILE A 220 -7.82 9.54 -9.58
C ILE A 220 -9.11 10.01 -8.92
N VAL A 221 -10.07 10.40 -9.74
CA VAL A 221 -11.47 10.65 -9.35
C VAL A 221 -12.30 9.51 -9.94
N GLU A 222 -13.00 8.77 -9.11
CA GLU A 222 -13.82 7.64 -9.55
C GLU A 222 -15.05 7.41 -8.67
N GLU A 223 -16.07 6.75 -9.22
CA GLU A 223 -17.27 6.36 -8.49
C GLU A 223 -16.91 5.52 -7.26
N GLU A 224 -17.57 5.79 -6.15
CA GLU A 224 -17.43 4.99 -4.94
C GLU A 224 -18.20 3.68 -5.10
N LEU A 225 -17.51 2.55 -4.92
CA LEU A 225 -18.14 1.24 -4.96
C LEU A 225 -18.52 0.79 -3.56
N VAL A 226 -19.81 0.47 -3.38
CA VAL A 226 -20.35 -0.04 -2.12
C VAL A 226 -20.39 -1.57 -2.15
N GLY A 227 -19.83 -2.21 -1.11
CA GLY A 227 -19.87 -3.66 -0.98
C GLY A 227 -18.78 -4.21 -0.08
N ALA A 228 -18.78 -5.54 0.08
CA ALA A 228 -17.76 -6.22 0.85
C ALA A 228 -16.41 -6.21 0.11
N VAL A 229 -15.34 -5.83 0.82
CA VAL A 229 -13.98 -5.82 0.27
C VAL A 229 -13.32 -7.17 0.53
N TYR A 230 -12.87 -7.83 -0.52
CA TYR A 230 -12.13 -9.09 -0.45
C TYR A 230 -10.68 -8.91 -0.88
N ARG A 231 -9.77 -9.57 -0.16
CA ARG A 231 -8.36 -9.70 -0.51
C ARG A 231 -8.09 -11.13 -0.94
N ALA A 232 -7.94 -11.32 -2.25
CA ALA A 232 -7.49 -12.57 -2.84
C ALA A 232 -5.95 -12.64 -2.79
N THR A 233 -5.40 -13.80 -2.44
CA THR A 233 -3.96 -14.10 -2.52
C THR A 233 -3.76 -15.19 -3.57
N VAL A 234 -2.95 -14.87 -4.58
CA VAL A 234 -2.60 -15.78 -5.67
C VAL A 234 -1.11 -16.12 -5.54
N VAL A 235 -0.80 -17.41 -5.53
CA VAL A 235 0.58 -17.94 -5.49
C VAL A 235 0.74 -18.88 -6.67
N ASP A 236 1.75 -18.62 -7.49
CA ASP A 236 2.05 -19.42 -8.68
C ASP A 236 0.83 -19.63 -9.60
N GLY A 237 0.07 -18.56 -9.83
CA GLY A 237 -1.14 -18.58 -10.66
C GLY A 237 -2.37 -19.23 -10.02
N LYS A 238 -2.29 -19.73 -8.78
CA LYS A 238 -3.40 -20.35 -8.07
C LYS A 238 -3.93 -19.45 -6.96
N LEU A 239 -5.25 -19.29 -6.87
CA LEU A 239 -5.91 -18.62 -5.75
C LEU A 239 -5.79 -19.52 -4.50
N VAL A 240 -5.02 -19.09 -3.50
CA VAL A 240 -4.75 -19.89 -2.30
C VAL A 240 -5.59 -19.48 -1.10
N ALA A 241 -5.99 -18.21 -1.04
CA ALA A 241 -6.81 -17.68 0.05
C ALA A 241 -7.59 -16.45 -0.40
N THR A 242 -8.75 -16.25 0.19
CA THR A 242 -9.51 -15.00 0.08
C THR A 242 -9.95 -14.58 1.48
N LEU A 243 -9.67 -13.34 1.85
CA LEU A 243 -10.03 -12.76 3.14
C LEU A 243 -11.01 -11.61 2.93
N ARG A 244 -12.15 -11.65 3.62
CA ARG A 244 -13.03 -10.47 3.71
C ARG A 244 -12.43 -9.47 4.69
N ARG A 245 -12.34 -8.20 4.30
CA ARG A 245 -11.92 -7.11 5.16
C ARG A 245 -13.15 -6.31 5.58
N ASN A 246 -13.45 -6.33 6.87
CA ASN A 246 -14.46 -5.46 7.46
C ASN A 246 -13.79 -4.19 8.00
N GLN A 247 -14.52 -3.08 7.97
CA GLN A 247 -14.17 -1.92 8.78
C GLN A 247 -14.27 -2.29 10.27
N PRO A 248 -13.54 -1.60 11.16
CA PRO A 248 -13.58 -1.89 12.58
C PRO A 248 -14.91 -1.41 13.17
N TYR A 249 -15.76 -2.36 13.59
CA TYR A 249 -17.06 -2.07 14.20
C TYR A 249 -17.14 -2.53 15.66
N VAL A 250 -18.06 -1.93 16.42
CA VAL A 250 -18.60 -2.46 17.68
C VAL A 250 -20.10 -2.69 17.53
N ILE A 251 -20.66 -3.56 18.37
CA ILE A 251 -22.09 -3.84 18.39
C ILE A 251 -22.65 -3.21 19.66
N GLY A 252 -23.66 -2.35 19.51
CA GLY A 252 -24.36 -1.76 20.64
C GLY A 252 -25.09 -2.83 21.44
N ASP A 253 -24.91 -2.83 22.76
CA ASP A 253 -25.64 -3.70 23.68
C ASP A 253 -26.83 -2.99 24.36
N GLY A 254 -27.07 -1.72 24.01
CA GLY A 254 -28.13 -0.88 24.55
C GLY A 254 -27.85 -0.30 25.94
N VAL A 255 -26.68 -0.56 26.52
CA VAL A 255 -26.31 -0.14 27.88
C VAL A 255 -24.98 0.59 27.91
N SER A 256 -23.95 0.04 27.27
CA SER A 256 -22.61 0.60 27.22
C SER A 256 -22.47 1.72 26.19
N THR A 257 -21.62 2.69 26.53
CA THR A 257 -21.19 3.73 25.60
C THR A 257 -20.28 3.14 24.51
N ILE A 258 -20.18 3.82 23.37
CA ILE A 258 -19.30 3.41 22.26
C ILE A 258 -17.84 3.32 22.73
N GLN A 259 -17.39 4.25 23.57
CA GLN A 259 -16.05 4.24 24.14
C GLN A 259 -15.79 2.97 24.96
N GLU A 260 -16.74 2.56 25.81
CA GLU A 260 -16.63 1.33 26.61
C GLU A 260 -16.60 0.07 25.72
N LEU A 261 -17.45 0.02 24.69
CA LEU A 261 -17.47 -1.09 23.73
C LEU A 261 -16.16 -1.18 22.94
N VAL A 262 -15.59 -0.04 22.55
CA VAL A 262 -14.29 0.05 21.86
C VAL A 262 -13.16 -0.40 22.79
N ASP A 263 -13.18 0.04 24.05
CA ASP A 263 -12.17 -0.34 25.03
C ASP A 263 -12.21 -1.84 25.33
N GLU A 264 -13.40 -2.43 25.44
CA GLU A 264 -13.57 -3.88 25.57
C GLU A 264 -13.08 -4.62 24.32
N ALA A 265 -13.48 -4.20 23.12
CA ALA A 265 -13.03 -4.80 21.86
C ALA A 265 -11.49 -4.74 21.71
N ASN A 266 -10.86 -3.67 22.23
CA ASN A 266 -9.41 -3.49 22.23
C ASN A 266 -8.66 -4.35 23.23
N LYS A 267 -9.33 -4.97 24.22
CA LYS A 267 -8.71 -5.98 25.10
C LYS A 267 -8.41 -7.29 24.39
N HIS A 268 -9.01 -7.54 23.22
CA HIS A 268 -8.78 -8.75 22.47
C HIS A 268 -7.29 -8.94 22.13
N PRO A 269 -6.65 -10.08 22.48
CA PRO A 269 -5.20 -10.28 22.32
C PRO A 269 -4.69 -10.08 20.89
N ALA A 270 -5.50 -10.37 19.87
CA ALA A 270 -5.11 -10.14 18.48
C ALA A 270 -4.87 -8.64 18.13
N ARG A 271 -5.44 -7.70 18.91
CA ARG A 271 -5.28 -6.25 18.76
C ARG A 271 -4.15 -5.65 19.58
N THR A 272 -3.49 -6.45 20.42
CA THR A 272 -2.26 -6.05 21.13
C THR A 272 -0.99 -6.43 20.36
N GLY A 273 -1.12 -7.31 19.37
CA GLY A 273 -0.05 -7.72 18.46
C GLY A 273 0.06 -6.85 17.20
N PRO A 274 0.94 -7.23 16.26
CA PRO A 274 1.26 -6.41 15.10
C PRO A 274 0.28 -6.61 13.92
N TYR A 275 -0.72 -7.49 14.08
CA TYR A 275 -1.63 -7.92 13.00
C TYR A 275 -2.87 -7.04 12.90
N PHE A 276 -3.53 -6.79 14.02
CA PHE A 276 -4.71 -5.94 14.08
C PHE A 276 -4.39 -4.72 14.92
N SER A 277 -4.66 -3.54 14.38
CA SER A 277 -4.56 -2.31 15.15
C SER A 277 -5.68 -2.23 16.19
N LYS A 278 -5.43 -1.52 17.28
CA LYS A 278 -6.50 -1.06 18.15
C LYS A 278 -7.47 -0.17 17.37
N ILE A 279 -8.75 -0.30 17.67
CA ILE A 279 -9.78 0.64 17.23
C ILE A 279 -9.52 1.96 17.96
N LYS A 280 -9.52 3.05 17.22
CA LYS A 280 -9.38 4.41 17.77
C LYS A 280 -10.62 5.20 17.38
N ILE A 281 -11.16 5.95 18.33
CA ILE A 281 -12.19 6.93 18.06
C ILE A 281 -11.47 8.24 17.73
N ASP A 282 -11.52 8.62 16.46
CA ASP A 282 -11.03 9.90 15.96
C ASP A 282 -12.17 10.62 15.20
N ASP A 283 -11.91 11.84 14.74
CA ASP A 283 -12.89 12.61 13.95
C ASP A 283 -13.44 11.83 12.75
N SER A 284 -12.65 10.93 12.15
CA SER A 284 -13.11 10.11 11.03
C SER A 284 -14.15 9.11 11.53
N ALA A 285 -13.88 8.42 12.63
CA ALA A 285 -14.82 7.48 13.24
C ALA A 285 -16.13 8.17 13.64
N ILE A 286 -16.07 9.37 14.22
CA ILE A 286 -17.25 10.16 14.60
C ILE A 286 -18.07 10.57 13.37
N ASN A 287 -17.39 10.99 12.29
CA ASN A 287 -18.07 11.36 11.05
C ASN A 287 -18.73 10.16 10.37
N GLU A 288 -18.09 8.98 10.38
CA GLU A 288 -18.72 7.76 9.86
C GLU A 288 -19.92 7.34 10.71
N GLU A 289 -19.82 7.42 12.05
CA GLU A 289 -20.95 7.14 12.94
C GLU A 289 -22.15 8.05 12.64
N ALA A 290 -21.93 9.35 12.48
CA ALA A 290 -22.98 10.30 12.12
C ALA A 290 -23.67 9.94 10.79
N ARG A 291 -22.91 9.44 9.81
CA ARG A 291 -23.46 8.97 8.52
C ARG A 291 -24.24 7.67 8.67
N ASP A 292 -23.73 6.73 9.45
CA ASP A 292 -24.41 5.47 9.75
C ASP A 292 -25.76 5.70 10.43
N ILE A 293 -25.82 6.65 11.38
CA ILE A 293 -27.07 7.06 12.02
C ILE A 293 -28.02 7.70 11.01
N SER A 294 -27.51 8.57 10.12
CA SER A 294 -28.30 9.23 9.09
C SER A 294 -28.82 8.28 7.99
N SER A 295 -28.14 7.16 7.73
CA SER A 295 -28.58 6.16 6.74
C SER A 295 -29.54 5.13 7.32
N LYS A 296 -29.43 4.84 8.63
CA LYS A 296 -30.34 3.94 9.35
C LYS A 296 -31.70 4.56 9.68
N SER A 297 -31.88 5.88 9.57
CA SER A 297 -33.20 6.51 9.67
C SER A 297 -34.10 6.24 8.46
N GLU A 298 -33.56 5.70 7.36
CA GLU A 298 -34.31 5.34 6.14
C GLU A 298 -34.65 3.83 6.04
N LEU A 299 -34.13 2.98 6.94
CA LEU A 299 -34.40 1.55 6.97
C LEU A 299 -34.79 1.10 8.39
N GLU A 300 -36.02 0.58 8.54
CA GLU A 300 -36.50 -0.05 9.77
C GLU A 300 -35.53 -1.15 10.24
N CYS A 301 -34.68 -0.84 11.23
CA CYS A 301 -33.82 -1.82 11.87
C CYS A 301 -34.39 -2.16 13.25
N GLY A 302 -34.84 -3.42 13.40
CA GLY A 302 -35.16 -3.99 14.70
C GLY A 302 -33.95 -3.89 15.64
N TRP A 303 -34.22 -3.49 16.88
CA TRP A 303 -33.29 -3.04 17.93
C TRP A 303 -32.15 -4.01 18.36
N HIS A 304 -31.87 -5.10 17.62
CA HIS A 304 -30.96 -6.16 18.05
C HIS A 304 -29.69 -6.35 17.22
N ASP A 305 -29.44 -5.55 16.17
CA ASP A 305 -28.26 -5.78 15.31
C ASP A 305 -27.63 -4.48 14.73
N CYS A 306 -27.66 -3.40 15.51
CA CYS A 306 -27.00 -2.15 15.14
C CYS A 306 -25.46 -2.28 15.23
N ARG A 307 -24.83 -2.61 14.11
CA ARG A 307 -23.37 -2.51 13.94
C ARG A 307 -23.01 -1.04 13.74
N CYS A 308 -22.13 -0.50 14.58
CA CYS A 308 -21.65 0.88 14.48
C CYS A 308 -20.11 0.89 14.42
N LEU A 309 -19.55 1.88 13.71
CA LEU A 309 -18.12 2.08 13.35
C LEU A 309 -17.65 1.36 12.07
#